data_AF-A0A3D1QSL1-F1
#
_entry.id   AF-A0A3D1QSL1-F1
#
_cell.length_a   1.000
_cell.length_b   1.000
_cell.length_c   1.000
_cell.angle_alpha   90.00
_cell.angle_beta   90.00
_cell.angle_gamma   90.00
#
_symmetry.space_group_name_H-M   'P 1'
#
loop_
_entity.id
_entity.type
_entity.pdbx_description
1 polymer ?
#
loop_
_entity_poly.entity_id
_entity_poly.type
_entity_poly.pdbx_seq_one_letter_code
_entity_poly.pdbx_strand_id
1 'polypeptide(L)'
;MLTPEAKQLLSKTIRDLRARLLLDLHSAAESRYQLSLPADKAALAEEPRKKRERLEAWLDERVRTAHPKTAKDREAACARLLLDAVKEASAPLLNRLAFDEALRAGGENRVGGKAKAAAARQRSANSACLTVASG
;
A
#
# COMPACT_ATOMS: atom_id res chain seq x y z
N MET A 1 -20.73 6.48 10.59
CA MET A 1 -20.04 5.20 10.89
C MET A 1 -20.00 4.38 9.60
N LEU A 2 -18.83 3.88 9.19
CA LEU A 2 -18.72 2.94 8.05
C LEU A 2 -19.52 1.67 8.37
N THR A 3 -20.31 1.19 7.42
CA THR A 3 -21.04 -0.09 7.58
C THR A 3 -20.04 -1.25 7.71
N PRO A 4 -20.41 -2.33 8.42
CA PRO A 4 -19.54 -3.51 8.55
C PRO A 4 -19.07 -4.06 7.19
N GLU A 5 -19.95 -4.07 6.19
CA GLU A 5 -19.69 -4.54 4.83
C GLU A 5 -18.65 -3.66 4.14
N ALA A 6 -18.77 -2.34 4.27
CA ALA A 6 -17.80 -1.39 3.69
C ALA A 6 -16.42 -1.53 4.33
N LYS A 7 -16.34 -1.80 5.65
CA LYS A 7 -15.07 -2.07 6.33
C LYS A 7 -14.43 -3.37 5.86
N GLN A 8 -15.22 -4.43 5.67
CA GLN A 8 -14.73 -5.71 5.16
C GLN A 8 -14.20 -5.59 3.73
N LEU A 9 -14.93 -4.90 2.85
CA LEU A 9 -14.50 -4.64 1.48
C LEU A 9 -13.18 -3.86 1.46
N LEU A 10 -13.07 -2.77 2.23
CA LEU A 10 -11.84 -1.98 2.32
C LEU A 10 -10.65 -2.81 2.81
N SER A 11 -10.84 -3.62 3.86
CA SER A 11 -9.79 -4.50 4.38
C SER A 11 -9.34 -5.54 3.35
N LYS A 12 -10.27 -6.10 2.56
CA LYS A 12 -9.95 -6.99 1.45
C LYS A 12 -9.14 -6.26 0.37
N THR A 13 -9.62 -5.12 -0.11
CA THR A 13 -8.93 -4.32 -1.14
C THR A 13 -7.52 -3.92 -0.72
N ILE A 14 -7.31 -3.51 0.54
CA ILE A 14 -5.97 -3.17 1.05
C ILE A 14 -5.04 -4.39 1.05
N ARG A 15 -5.53 -5.58 1.41
CA ARG A 15 -4.74 -6.82 1.37
C ARG A 15 -4.37 -7.20 -0.06
N ASP A 16 -5.31 -7.12 -0.98
CA ASP A 16 -5.10 -7.44 -2.39
C ASP A 16 -4.11 -6.46 -3.04
N LEU A 17 -4.26 -5.17 -2.76
CA LEU A 17 -3.33 -4.13 -3.22
C LEU A 17 -1.92 -4.33 -2.66
N ARG A 18 -1.81 -4.69 -1.37
CA ARG A 18 -0.51 -5.01 -0.76
C ARG A 18 0.15 -6.19 -1.48
N ALA A 19 -0.59 -7.27 -1.72
CA ALA A 19 -0.05 -8.45 -2.41
C ALA A 19 0.46 -8.08 -3.81
N ARG A 20 -0.32 -7.30 -4.57
CA ARG A 20 0.07 -6.82 -5.90
C ARG A 20 1.32 -5.95 -5.86
N LEU A 21 1.37 -4.98 -4.94
CA LEU A 21 2.50 -4.07 -4.84
C LEU A 21 3.80 -4.79 -4.46
N LEU A 22 3.73 -5.78 -3.56
CA LEU A 22 4.90 -6.58 -3.21
C LEU A 22 5.44 -7.35 -4.42
N LEU A 23 4.55 -7.93 -5.22
CA LEU A 23 4.94 -8.61 -6.46
C LEU A 23 5.60 -7.63 -7.44
N ASP A 24 4.95 -6.50 -7.70
CA ASP A 24 5.44 -5.52 -8.69
C ASP A 24 6.79 -4.91 -8.27
N LEU A 25 6.97 -4.59 -6.99
CA LEU A 25 8.25 -4.08 -6.47
C LEU A 25 9.35 -5.13 -6.52
N HIS A 26 9.03 -6.40 -6.21
CA HIS A 26 9.99 -7.48 -6.32
C HIS A 26 10.40 -7.69 -7.78
N SER A 27 9.45 -7.77 -8.73
CA SER A 27 9.75 -7.88 -10.17
C SER A 27 10.52 -6.68 -10.72
N ALA A 28 10.24 -5.46 -10.24
CA ALA A 28 11.00 -4.27 -10.61
C ALA A 28 12.45 -4.31 -10.07
N ALA A 29 12.65 -4.80 -8.84
CA ALA A 29 13.97 -4.98 -8.26
C ALA A 29 14.76 -6.07 -9.01
N GLU A 30 14.13 -7.21 -9.32
CA GLU A 30 14.71 -8.28 -10.14
C GLU A 30 15.13 -7.78 -11.51
N SER A 31 14.26 -7.05 -12.22
CA SER A 31 14.60 -6.55 -13.56
C SER A 31 15.69 -5.48 -13.55
N ARG A 32 15.67 -4.57 -12.56
CA ARG A 32 16.64 -3.47 -12.47
C ARG A 32 18.02 -3.92 -12.02
N TYR A 33 18.09 -4.89 -11.11
CA TYR A 33 19.35 -5.33 -10.50
C TYR A 33 19.75 -6.75 -10.91
N GLN A 34 18.94 -7.48 -11.66
CA GLN A 34 19.20 -8.85 -12.10
C GLN A 34 19.63 -9.75 -10.93
N LEU A 35 18.87 -9.72 -9.82
CA LEU A 35 19.24 -10.36 -8.55
C LEU A 35 19.29 -11.88 -8.67
N SER A 36 18.51 -12.45 -9.58
CA SER A 36 18.55 -13.87 -9.94
C SER A 36 19.87 -14.31 -10.64
N LEU A 37 20.66 -13.36 -11.15
CA LEU A 37 21.95 -13.65 -11.78
C LEU A 37 23.11 -13.37 -10.82
N PRO A 38 24.19 -14.17 -10.88
CA PRO A 38 25.47 -13.82 -10.26
C PRO A 38 25.93 -12.41 -10.68
N ALA A 39 26.52 -11.65 -9.75
CA ALA A 39 26.86 -10.24 -9.97
C ALA A 39 27.87 -10.02 -11.12
N ASP A 40 28.72 -11.00 -11.38
CA ASP A 40 29.67 -11.07 -12.49
C ASP A 40 28.99 -11.26 -13.86
N LYS A 41 27.82 -11.92 -13.87
CA LYS A 41 27.00 -12.15 -15.08
C LYS A 41 25.96 -11.07 -15.31
N ALA A 42 25.70 -10.25 -14.30
CA ALA A 42 24.75 -9.15 -14.40
C ALA A 42 25.38 -8.00 -15.21
N ALA A 43 24.91 -7.82 -16.44
CA ALA A 43 25.37 -6.76 -17.33
C ALA A 43 24.75 -5.40 -16.94
N LEU A 44 25.02 -4.96 -15.72
CA LEU A 44 24.52 -3.70 -15.16
C LEU A 44 25.45 -2.54 -15.49
N ALA A 45 24.84 -1.39 -15.80
CA ALA A 45 25.53 -0.11 -15.81
C ALA A 45 26.03 0.29 -14.41
N GLU A 46 26.97 1.22 -14.33
CA GLU A 46 27.65 1.62 -13.09
C GLU A 46 26.71 2.05 -11.95
N GLU A 47 25.68 2.84 -12.26
CA GLU A 47 24.74 3.35 -11.26
C GLU A 47 23.90 2.24 -10.59
N PRO A 48 23.20 1.37 -11.35
CA PRO A 48 22.52 0.22 -10.77
C PRO A 48 23.47 -0.82 -10.15
N ARG A 49 24.69 -0.99 -10.69
CA ARG A 49 25.72 -1.86 -10.11
C ARG A 49 26.09 -1.43 -8.68
N LYS A 50 26.46 -0.16 -8.46
CA LYS A 50 26.80 0.37 -7.13
C LYS A 50 25.64 0.27 -6.13
N LYS A 51 24.40 0.42 -6.60
CA LYS A 51 23.20 0.24 -5.77
C LYS A 51 22.99 -1.22 -5.39
N ARG A 52 23.20 -2.13 -6.35
CA ARG A 52 23.15 -3.58 -6.11
C ARG A 52 24.22 -4.02 -5.12
N GLU A 53 25.47 -3.62 -5.30
CA GLU A 53 26.58 -3.97 -4.39
C GLU A 53 26.28 -3.56 -2.95
N ARG A 54 25.71 -2.36 -2.76
CA ARG A 54 25.29 -1.88 -1.44
C ARG A 54 24.15 -2.72 -0.85
N LEU A 55 23.18 -3.11 -1.69
CA LEU A 55 22.08 -3.98 -1.28
C LEU A 55 22.60 -5.36 -0.87
N GLU A 56 23.48 -5.96 -1.68
CA GLU A 56 24.09 -7.26 -1.39
C GLU A 56 24.93 -7.21 -0.12
N ALA A 57 25.75 -6.17 0.07
CA ALA A 57 26.53 -5.99 1.30
C ALA A 57 25.63 -5.86 2.54
N TRP A 58 24.52 -5.12 2.43
CA TRP A 58 23.54 -5.00 3.49
C TRP A 58 22.85 -6.34 3.80
N LEU A 59 22.46 -7.10 2.76
CA LEU A 59 21.88 -8.44 2.91
C LEU A 59 22.87 -9.39 3.58
N ASP A 60 24.15 -9.36 3.16
CA ASP A 60 25.18 -10.24 3.70
C ASP A 60 25.41 -9.99 5.19
N GLU A 61 25.43 -8.72 5.60
CA GLU A 61 25.51 -8.32 7.00
C GLU A 61 24.31 -8.83 7.82
N ARG A 62 23.09 -8.69 7.30
CA ARG A 62 21.88 -9.20 7.97
C ARG A 62 21.87 -10.73 8.05
N VAL A 63 22.27 -11.42 6.99
CA VAL A 63 22.35 -12.88 6.99
C VAL A 63 23.36 -13.38 8.02
N ARG A 64 24.50 -12.70 8.21
CA ARG A 64 25.46 -13.05 9.28
C ARG A 64 24.84 -13.02 10.67
N THR A 65 23.98 -12.04 10.95
CA THR A 65 23.27 -11.96 12.25
C THR A 65 22.25 -13.10 12.47
N ALA A 66 21.80 -13.76 11.40
CA ALA A 66 20.93 -14.92 11.49
C ALA A 66 21.67 -16.25 11.75
N HIS A 67 23.02 -16.22 11.79
CA HIS A 67 23.88 -17.38 12.04
C HIS A 67 23.49 -18.65 11.24
N PRO A 68 23.43 -18.60 9.89
CA PRO A 68 23.09 -19.76 9.08
C PRO A 68 24.16 -20.85 9.20
N LYS A 69 23.72 -22.10 9.32
CA LYS A 69 24.61 -23.26 9.48
C LYS A 69 25.01 -23.90 8.14
N THR A 70 24.19 -23.71 7.11
CA THR A 70 24.41 -24.27 5.77
C THR A 70 24.27 -23.18 4.70
N ALA A 71 24.81 -23.46 3.50
CA ALA A 71 24.62 -22.58 2.34
C ALA A 71 23.14 -22.40 1.97
N LYS A 72 22.33 -23.46 2.14
CA LYS A 72 20.89 -23.42 1.90
C LYS A 72 20.16 -22.53 2.92
N ASP A 73 20.56 -22.59 4.19
CA ASP A 73 20.01 -21.69 5.22
C ASP A 73 20.37 -20.24 4.94
N ARG A 74 21.59 -19.99 4.45
CA ARG A 74 22.06 -18.66 4.04
C ARG A 74 21.19 -18.10 2.90
N GLU A 75 20.93 -18.90 1.88
CA GLU A 75 20.10 -18.52 0.74
C GLU A 75 18.65 -18.26 1.17
N ALA A 76 18.08 -19.13 2.01
CA ALA A 76 16.73 -18.95 2.56
C ALA A 76 16.63 -17.67 3.41
N ALA A 77 17.63 -17.40 4.27
CA ALA A 77 17.69 -16.18 5.07
C ALA A 77 17.79 -14.93 4.18
N CYS A 78 18.64 -14.97 3.14
CA CYS A 78 18.77 -13.89 2.17
C CYS A 78 17.43 -13.61 1.46
N ALA A 79 16.74 -14.65 0.99
CA ALA A 79 15.44 -14.52 0.34
C ALA A 79 14.35 -13.94 1.28
N ARG A 80 14.36 -14.32 2.56
CA ARG A 80 13.46 -13.73 3.56
C ARG A 80 13.76 -12.26 3.82
N LEU A 81 15.03 -11.92 4.02
CA LEU A 81 15.47 -10.54 4.27
C LEU A 81 15.18 -9.62 3.08
N LEU A 82 15.38 -10.11 1.86
CA LEU A 82 15.00 -9.38 0.65
C LEU A 82 13.50 -9.13 0.60
N LEU A 83 12.68 -10.14 0.90
CA LEU A 83 11.23 -9.98 0.96
C LEU A 83 10.82 -8.96 2.04
N ASP A 84 11.47 -8.96 3.19
CA ASP A 84 11.18 -8.00 4.26
C ASP A 84 11.59 -6.57 3.87
N ALA A 85 12.73 -6.39 3.21
CA ALA A 85 13.13 -5.10 2.65
C ALA A 85 12.10 -4.59 1.61
N VAL A 86 11.56 -5.48 0.76
CA VAL A 86 10.49 -5.13 -0.19
C VAL A 86 9.22 -4.74 0.55
N LYS A 87 8.85 -5.44 1.64
CA LYS A 87 7.70 -5.07 2.47
C LYS A 87 7.87 -3.69 3.08
N GLU A 88 9.03 -3.41 3.66
CA GLU A 88 9.35 -2.11 4.26
C GLU A 88 9.29 -0.99 3.22
N ALA A 89 9.85 -1.21 2.02
CA ALA A 89 9.78 -0.24 0.92
C ALA A 89 8.35 0.00 0.42
N SER A 90 7.49 -1.01 0.48
CA SER A 90 6.09 -0.93 0.03
C SER A 90 5.17 -0.17 1.00
N ALA A 91 5.49 -0.19 2.30
CA ALA A 91 4.59 0.31 3.35
C ALA A 91 4.29 1.81 3.24
N PRO A 92 5.25 2.72 2.99
CA PRO A 92 4.97 4.15 2.84
C PRO A 92 4.00 4.44 1.69
N LEU A 93 4.13 3.75 0.56
CA LEU A 93 3.27 3.93 -0.60
C LEU A 93 1.83 3.48 -0.30
N LEU A 94 1.67 2.32 0.34
CA LEU A 94 0.35 1.82 0.75
C LEU A 94 -0.31 2.77 1.76
N ASN A 95 0.45 3.29 2.73
CA ASN A 95 -0.07 4.23 3.72
C ASN A 95 -0.57 5.51 3.05
N ARG A 96 0.16 6.02 2.05
CA ARG A 96 -0.26 7.19 1.27
C ARG A 96 -1.55 6.93 0.49
N LEU A 97 -1.63 5.81 -0.23
CA LEU A 97 -2.84 5.46 -1.00
C LEU A 97 -4.07 5.27 -0.11
N ALA A 98 -3.91 4.59 1.03
CA ALA A 98 -4.99 4.41 2.00
C ALA A 98 -5.45 5.74 2.61
N PHE A 99 -4.50 6.66 2.88
CA PHE A 99 -4.81 7.99 3.38
C PHE A 99 -5.57 8.83 2.34
N ASP A 100 -5.11 8.85 1.09
CA ASP A 100 -5.75 9.58 0.00
C ASP A 100 -7.19 9.08 -0.23
N GLU A 101 -7.40 7.76 -0.16
CA GLU A 101 -8.73 7.18 -0.29
C GLU A 101 -9.63 7.49 0.92
N ALA A 102 -9.09 7.46 2.12
CA ALA A 102 -9.82 7.87 3.32
C ALA A 102 -10.25 9.34 3.26
N LEU A 103 -9.38 10.23 2.76
CA LEU A 103 -9.71 11.63 2.54
C LEU A 103 -10.79 11.82 1.48
N ARG A 104 -10.70 11.09 0.36
CA ARG A 104 -11.70 11.10 -0.71
C ARG A 104 -13.08 10.66 -0.18
N ALA A 105 -13.15 9.50 0.47
CA ALA A 105 -14.39 8.97 1.06
C ALA A 105 -14.94 9.87 2.18
N GLY A 106 -14.07 10.50 2.97
CA GLY A 106 -14.45 11.48 4.00
C GLY A 106 -14.92 12.83 3.44
N GLY A 107 -14.46 13.20 2.24
CA GLY A 107 -14.97 14.35 1.48
C GLY A 107 -16.38 14.11 0.95
N GLU A 108 -16.60 12.94 0.35
CA GLU A 108 -17.88 12.56 -0.26
C GLU A 108 -19.01 12.41 0.79
N ASN A 109 -18.71 11.81 1.95
CA ASN A 109 -19.65 11.73 3.07
C ASN A 109 -20.06 13.10 3.62
N ARG A 110 -19.16 14.09 3.63
CA ARG A 110 -19.48 15.46 4.09
C ARG A 110 -20.40 16.18 3.10
N VAL A 111 -20.23 15.96 1.81
CA VAL A 111 -21.09 16.55 0.76
C VAL A 111 -22.49 15.90 0.80
N GLY A 112 -22.58 14.58 0.91
CA GLY A 112 -23.85 13.87 1.04
C GLY A 112 -24.64 14.26 2.30
N GLY A 113 -23.96 14.49 3.42
CA GLY A 113 -24.56 14.98 4.66
C GLY A 113 -25.13 16.40 4.52
N LYS A 114 -24.39 17.32 3.89
CA LYS A 114 -24.86 18.69 3.62
C LYS A 114 -26.05 18.71 2.64
N ALA A 115 -26.03 17.88 1.59
CA ALA A 115 -27.12 17.77 0.64
C ALA A 115 -28.40 17.22 1.29
N LYS A 116 -28.30 16.19 2.13
CA LYS A 116 -29.44 15.67 2.92
C LYS A 116 -29.99 16.71 3.90
N ALA A 117 -29.13 17.44 4.60
CA ALA A 117 -29.55 18.49 5.54
C ALA A 117 -30.27 19.65 4.82
N ALA A 118 -29.80 20.04 3.63
CA ALA A 118 -30.46 21.04 2.80
C ALA A 118 -31.85 20.55 2.31
N ALA A 119 -31.94 19.30 1.87
CA ALA A 119 -33.21 18.70 1.45
C ALA A 119 -34.23 18.57 2.59
N ALA A 120 -33.78 18.25 3.81
CA ALA A 120 -34.65 18.18 5.00
C ALA A 120 -35.18 19.58 5.39
N ARG A 121 -34.34 20.62 5.32
CA ARG A 121 -34.75 22.01 5.56
C ARG A 121 -35.76 22.48 4.52
N GLN A 122 -35.57 22.16 3.25
CA GLN A 122 -36.50 22.51 2.18
C GLN A 122 -37.88 21.84 2.36
N ARG A 123 -37.91 20.57 2.76
CA ARG A 123 -39.16 19.84 3.05
C ARG A 123 -39.90 20.41 4.27
N SER A 124 -39.17 20.79 5.31
CA SER A 124 -39.75 21.44 6.50
C SER A 124 -40.35 22.82 6.15
N ALA A 125 -39.63 23.62 5.35
CA ALA A 125 -40.12 24.91 4.87
C ALA A 125 -41.37 24.77 3.99
N ASN A 126 -41.39 23.82 3.05
CA ASN A 126 -42.57 23.58 2.21
C ASN A 126 -43.78 23.10 3.02
N SER A 127 -43.57 22.25 4.04
CA SER A 127 -44.64 21.80 4.94
C SER A 127 -45.22 22.98 5.75
N ALA A 128 -44.37 23.85 6.28
CA ALA A 128 -44.80 25.04 7.02
C ALA A 128 -45.60 26.02 6.16
N CYS A 129 -45.22 26.20 4.88
CA CYS A 129 -45.99 27.04 3.94
C CYS A 129 -47.37 26.47 3.60
N LEU A 130 -47.51 25.14 3.51
CA LEU A 130 -48.79 24.49 3.22
C LEU A 130 -49.78 24.62 4.40
N THR A 131 -49.29 24.60 5.64
CA THR A 131 -50.12 24.75 6.84
C THR A 131 -50.67 26.17 7.01
N VAL A 132 -49.93 27.20 6.59
CA VAL A 132 -50.37 28.61 6.67
C VAL A 132 -51.37 28.97 5.56
N ALA A 133 -51.37 28.24 4.43
CA ALA A 133 -52.29 28.49 3.32
C ALA A 133 -53.66 27.78 3.46
N SER A 134 -53.84 26.94 4.49
CA SER A 134 -55.05 26.13 4.70
C SER A 134 -55.91 26.56 5.90
N GLY A 135 -55.60 27.71 6.51
CA GLY A 135 -56.37 28.32 7.61
C GLY A 135 -56.83 29.72 7.22
#